data_AF-A0A8X6FKR1-F1
#
_entry.id   AF-A0A8X6FKR1-F1
#
_cell.length_a   1.000
_cell.length_b   1.000
_cell.length_c   1.000
_cell.angle_alpha   90.00
_cell.angle_beta   90.00
_cell.angle_gamma   90.00
#
_symmetry.space_group_name_H-M   'P 1'
#
loop_
_entity.id
_entity.type
_entity.pdbx_description
1 polymer ?
#
loop_
_entity_poly.entity_id
_entity_poly.type
_entity_poly.pdbx_seq_one_letter_code
_entity_poly.pdbx_strand_id
1 'polypeptide(L)'
;MDSSSDFVSEFKRVLSLIYPPYEFPDVYGRIINFNWFPNPHHQECFQQHCVDVARRMDALCRRDHLLQEIWKEDITYAYLVGFLHDIGKPFVTRINFLDNKVSEVTLKWVLVW
;
A
#
# COMPACT_ATOMS: atom_id res chain seq x y z
N MET A 1 12.64 -2.15 23.34
CA MET A 1 13.02 -1.32 22.18
C MET A 1 11.89 -1.45 21.19
N ASP A 2 11.10 -0.40 21.02
CA ASP A 2 9.86 -0.38 20.23
C ASP A 2 10.17 -0.53 18.74
N SER A 3 10.00 -1.74 18.20
CA SER A 3 10.13 -2.06 16.77
C SER A 3 8.96 -1.54 15.92
N SER A 4 7.94 -0.95 16.54
CA SER A 4 6.71 -0.50 15.87
C SER A 4 6.79 0.91 15.24
N SER A 5 7.82 1.71 15.56
CA SER A 5 7.92 3.11 15.08
C SER A 5 8.61 3.29 13.73
N ASP A 6 9.40 2.31 13.29
CA ASP A 6 10.27 2.42 12.11
C ASP A 6 9.46 2.34 10.80
N PHE A 7 8.59 1.33 10.67
CA PHE A 7 7.80 1.14 9.44
C PHE A 7 6.76 2.25 9.23
N VAL A 8 6.19 2.82 10.29
CA VAL A 8 5.18 3.90 10.17
C VAL A 8 5.84 5.15 9.58
N SER A 9 7.04 5.47 10.04
CA SER A 9 7.81 6.60 9.54
C SER A 9 8.24 6.39 8.09
N GLU A 10 8.71 5.18 7.76
CA GLU A 10 9.04 4.79 6.39
C GLU A 10 7.83 4.87 5.47
N PHE A 11 6.69 4.31 5.88
CA PHE A 11 5.46 4.33 5.11
C PHE A 11 5.01 5.76 4.80
N LYS A 12 4.99 6.64 5.80
CA LYS A 12 4.63 8.06 5.60
C LYS A 12 5.62 8.79 4.69
N ARG A 13 6.92 8.52 4.83
CA ARG A 13 7.96 9.11 3.97
C ARG A 13 7.72 8.72 2.52
N VAL A 14 7.63 7.42 2.23
CA VAL A 14 7.44 6.89 0.87
C VAL A 14 6.11 7.37 0.30
N LEU A 15 5.03 7.31 1.08
CA LEU A 15 3.72 7.78 0.64
C LEU A 15 3.73 9.26 0.28
N SER A 16 4.43 10.10 1.05
CA SER A 16 4.54 11.54 0.77
C SER A 16 5.34 11.84 -0.50
N LEU A 17 6.22 10.93 -0.94
CA LEU A 17 6.94 11.08 -2.21
C LEU A 17 6.05 10.76 -3.41
N ILE A 18 5.08 9.86 -3.25
CA ILE A 18 4.19 9.37 -4.32
C ILE A 18 2.91 10.22 -4.39
N TYR A 19 2.29 10.47 -3.25
CA TYR A 19 1.08 11.28 -3.07
C TYR A 19 1.36 12.37 -2.04
N PRO A 20 2.04 13.47 -2.41
CA PRO A 20 2.32 14.54 -1.47
C PRO A 20 1.04 15.06 -0.79
N PRO A 21 1.02 15.19 0.55
CA PRO A 21 -0.22 15.49 1.28
C PRO A 21 -0.82 16.86 0.96
N TYR A 22 -0.01 17.79 0.44
CA TYR A 22 -0.48 19.11 0.02
C TYR A 22 -1.09 19.10 -1.39
N GLU A 23 -0.73 18.13 -2.25
CA GLU A 23 -1.29 17.98 -3.61
C GLU A 23 -2.46 17.01 -3.64
N PHE A 24 -2.38 15.93 -2.83
CA PHE A 24 -3.36 14.84 -2.79
C PHE A 24 -3.85 14.56 -1.37
N PRO A 25 -4.42 15.54 -0.65
CA PRO A 25 -4.81 15.40 0.76
C PRO A 25 -5.79 14.24 0.98
N ASP A 26 -6.77 14.06 0.09
CA ASP A 26 -7.78 13.02 0.20
C ASP A 26 -7.21 11.60 -0.03
N VAL A 27 -6.32 11.46 -1.02
CA VAL A 27 -5.67 10.18 -1.34
C VAL A 27 -4.74 9.78 -0.20
N TYR A 28 -3.89 10.70 0.23
CA TYR A 28 -2.95 10.50 1.33
C TYR A 28 -3.69 10.15 2.64
N GLY A 29 -4.74 10.92 2.97
CA GLY A 29 -5.56 10.71 4.15
C GLY A 29 -6.28 9.35 4.15
N ARG A 30 -6.84 8.93 3.01
CA ARG A 30 -7.49 7.62 2.89
C ARG A 30 -6.51 6.48 3.09
N ILE A 31 -5.32 6.56 2.50
CA ILE A 31 -4.30 5.51 2.60
C ILE A 31 -3.77 5.39 4.03
N ILE A 32 -3.44 6.51 4.70
CA ILE A 32 -2.90 6.47 6.08
C ILE A 32 -3.91 5.89 7.07
N ASN A 33 -5.18 6.25 6.94
CA ASN A 33 -6.20 5.85 7.91
C ASN A 33 -6.78 4.47 7.63
N PHE A 34 -6.37 3.83 6.53
CA PHE A 34 -6.86 2.52 6.16
C PHE A 34 -6.20 1.41 6.96
N ASN A 35 -7.04 0.55 7.51
CA ASN A 35 -6.65 -0.68 8.20
C ASN A 35 -7.41 -1.84 7.58
N TRP A 36 -6.71 -2.93 7.30
CA TRP A 36 -7.36 -4.18 6.95
C TRP A 36 -8.06 -4.79 8.15
N PHE A 37 -9.13 -5.54 7.90
CA PHE A 37 -9.75 -6.36 8.93
C PHE A 37 -8.78 -7.46 9.34
N PRO A 38 -8.52 -7.66 10.64
CA PRO A 38 -7.67 -8.73 11.13
C PRO A 38 -8.14 -10.07 10.58
N ASN A 39 -7.23 -10.84 9.99
CA ASN A 39 -7.50 -12.19 9.53
C ASN A 39 -6.24 -13.05 9.62
N PRO A 40 -6.35 -14.39 9.54
CA PRO A 40 -5.20 -15.28 9.71
C PRO A 40 -4.04 -15.07 8.72
N HIS A 41 -4.30 -14.42 7.58
CA HIS A 41 -3.32 -14.16 6.53
C HIS A 41 -2.60 -12.81 6.68
N HIS A 42 -3.16 -11.88 7.45
CA HIS A 42 -2.60 -10.55 7.70
C HIS A 42 -2.62 -10.29 9.21
N GLN A 43 -1.54 -10.71 9.88
CA GLN A 43 -1.34 -10.46 11.30
C GLN A 43 -0.70 -9.08 11.54
N GLU A 44 -0.02 -8.56 10.51
CA GLU A 44 0.50 -7.21 10.39
C GLU A 44 -0.58 -6.20 9.98
N CYS A 45 -0.35 -4.92 10.28
CA CYS A 45 -1.22 -3.86 9.75
C CYS A 45 -0.89 -3.55 8.28
N PHE A 46 -1.83 -2.90 7.58
CA PHE A 46 -1.68 -2.55 6.17
C PHE A 46 -0.37 -1.80 5.86
N GLN A 47 -0.03 -0.81 6.68
CA GLN A 47 1.17 0.00 6.49
C GLN A 47 2.44 -0.84 6.61
N GLN A 48 2.49 -1.70 7.61
CA GLN A 48 3.61 -2.63 7.81
C GLN A 48 3.72 -3.59 6.62
N HIS A 49 2.59 -4.14 6.16
CA HIS A 49 2.56 -5.05 5.02
C HIS A 49 3.19 -4.43 3.76
N CYS A 50 2.79 -3.21 3.39
CA CYS A 50 3.34 -2.52 2.21
C CYS A 50 4.85 -2.32 2.32
N VAL A 51 5.35 -1.92 3.49
CA VAL A 51 6.79 -1.74 3.75
C VAL A 51 7.53 -3.08 3.68
N ASP A 52 7.01 -4.13 4.32
CA ASP A 52 7.64 -5.44 4.36
C ASP A 52 7.71 -6.08 2.96
N VAL A 53 6.65 -5.94 2.15
CA VAL A 53 6.64 -6.41 0.75
C VAL A 53 7.63 -5.60 -0.10
N ALA A 54 7.67 -4.28 0.05
CA ALA A 54 8.62 -3.41 -0.65
C ALA A 54 10.08 -3.82 -0.37
N ARG A 55 10.43 -3.98 0.91
CA ARG A 55 11.77 -4.42 1.35
C ARG A 55 12.13 -5.81 0.80
N ARG A 56 11.18 -6.76 0.79
CA ARG A 56 11.40 -8.10 0.23
C ARG A 56 11.62 -8.05 -1.27
N MET A 57 10.82 -7.28 -2.01
CA MET A 57 10.97 -7.15 -3.46
C MET A 57 12.31 -6.52 -3.85
N ASP A 58 12.72 -5.46 -3.15
CA ASP A 58 14.04 -4.85 -3.35
C ASP A 58 15.18 -5.84 -3.05
N ALA A 59 15.11 -6.55 -1.92
CA ALA A 59 16.12 -7.53 -1.54
C ALA A 59 16.22 -8.69 -2.55
N LEU A 60 15.09 -9.20 -3.04
CA LEU A 60 15.04 -10.24 -4.07
C LEU A 60 15.71 -9.77 -5.36
N CYS A 61 15.34 -8.58 -5.84
CA CYS A 61 15.88 -8.06 -7.09
C CYS A 61 17.39 -7.76 -6.99
N ARG A 62 17.86 -7.27 -5.84
CA ARG A 62 19.30 -7.07 -5.58
C ARG A 62 20.06 -8.40 -5.56
N ARG A 63 19.51 -9.41 -4.87
CA ARG A 63 20.11 -10.75 -4.78
C ARG A 63 20.25 -11.39 -6.15
N ASP A 64 19.23 -11.25 -6.99
CA ASP A 64 19.15 -11.94 -8.29
C ASP A 64 19.71 -11.08 -9.44
N HIS A 65 20.37 -9.96 -9.13
CA HIS A 65 20.97 -9.02 -10.09
C HIS A 65 20.01 -8.56 -11.19
N LEU A 66 18.74 -8.36 -10.84
CA LEU A 66 17.75 -7.75 -11.74
C LEU A 66 18.05 -6.25 -11.89
N LEU A 67 17.60 -5.64 -13.00
CA LEU A 67 17.81 -4.20 -13.22
C LEU A 67 17.11 -3.39 -12.10
N GLN A 68 17.88 -2.61 -11.33
CA GLN A 68 17.42 -1.83 -10.17
C GLN A 68 17.69 -0.35 -10.37
N GLU A 69 16.96 0.27 -11.29
CA GLU A 69 17.00 1.73 -11.41
C GLU A 69 16.39 2.39 -10.16
N ILE A 70 17.00 3.50 -9.77
CA ILE A 70 16.49 4.35 -8.70
C ILE A 70 15.37 5.20 -9.28
N TRP A 71 14.19 5.15 -8.65
CA TRP A 71 13.07 6.00 -9.01
C TRP A 71 13.22 7.40 -8.42
N LYS A 72 13.44 7.50 -7.11
CA LYS A 72 13.61 8.77 -6.39
C LYS A 72 14.40 8.54 -5.10
N GLU A 73 15.34 9.43 -4.81
CA GLU A 73 16.22 9.36 -3.64
C GLU A 73 16.94 8.01 -3.55
N ASP A 74 16.61 7.19 -2.54
CA ASP A 74 17.14 5.87 -2.26
C ASP A 74 16.18 4.73 -2.64
N ILE A 75 15.03 5.06 -3.22
CA ILE A 75 13.96 4.12 -3.54
C ILE A 75 14.14 3.56 -4.95
N THR A 76 14.28 2.24 -5.06
CA THR A 76 14.31 1.52 -6.35
C THR A 76 12.90 1.35 -6.92
N TYR A 77 12.80 1.10 -8.23
CA TYR A 77 11.51 0.71 -8.82
C TYR A 77 10.95 -0.58 -8.23
N ALA A 78 11.80 -1.55 -7.84
CA ALA A 78 11.32 -2.79 -7.22
C ALA A 78 10.69 -2.52 -5.85
N TYR A 79 11.32 -1.69 -5.03
CA TYR A 79 10.74 -1.23 -3.76
C TYR A 79 9.40 -0.54 -4.02
N LEU A 80 9.36 0.40 -4.97
CA LEU A 80 8.15 1.15 -5.30
C LEU A 80 6.98 0.24 -5.72
N VAL A 81 7.23 -0.75 -6.57
CA VAL A 81 6.21 -1.72 -6.99
C VAL A 81 5.69 -2.51 -5.79
N GLY A 82 6.59 -3.00 -4.94
CA GLY A 82 6.19 -3.72 -3.72
C GLY A 82 5.41 -2.86 -2.74
N PHE A 83 5.75 -1.58 -2.63
CA PHE A 83 5.01 -0.63 -1.79
C PHE A 83 3.60 -0.37 -2.33
N LEU A 84 3.46 -0.25 -3.65
CA LEU A 84 2.20 0.14 -4.29
C LEU A 84 1.25 -1.03 -4.59
N HIS A 85 1.69 -2.27 -4.49
CA HIS A 85 0.94 -3.44 -4.98
C HIS A 85 -0.51 -3.51 -4.47
N ASP A 86 -0.75 -3.05 -3.23
CA ASP A 86 -2.05 -3.08 -2.57
C ASP A 86 -2.63 -1.68 -2.28
N ILE A 87 -2.00 -0.61 -2.79
CA ILE A 87 -2.36 0.78 -2.49
C ILE A 87 -3.77 1.17 -2.94
N GLY A 88 -4.35 0.39 -3.87
CA GLY A 88 -5.71 0.57 -4.35
C GLY A 88 -6.80 0.10 -3.38
N LYS A 89 -6.48 -0.79 -2.42
CA LYS A 89 -7.46 -1.38 -1.49
C LYS A 89 -8.27 -0.34 -0.67
N PRO A 90 -7.70 0.77 -0.16
CA PRO A 90 -8.46 1.85 0.48
C PRO A 90 -9.57 2.48 -0.38
N PHE A 91 -9.49 2.32 -1.70
CA PHE A 91 -10.42 2.94 -2.66
C PHE A 91 -11.46 1.96 -3.21
N VAL A 92 -11.33 0.67 -2.90
CA VAL A 92 -12.31 -0.34 -3.30
C VAL A 92 -13.53 -0.25 -2.37
N THR A 93 -14.67 0.13 -2.94
CA THR A 93 -15.97 0.05 -2.25
C THR A 93 -16.35 -1.41 -2.03
N ARG A 94 -16.38 -1.85 -0.76
CA ARG A 94 -16.98 -3.13 -0.41
C ARG A 94 -18.50 -3.00 -0.50
N ILE A 95 -19.10 -3.53 -1.56
CA ILE A 95 -20.55 -3.76 -1.60
C ILE A 95 -20.83 -4.89 -0.60
N ASN A 96 -21.34 -4.54 0.58
CA ASN A 96 -21.97 -5.53 1.43
C ASN A 96 -23.31 -5.90 0.78
N PHE A 97 -23.43 -7.13 0.28
CA PHE A 97 -24.72 -7.72 -0.08
C PHE A 97 -25.44 -8.11 1.22
N LEU A 98 -25.86 -7.11 1.99
CA LEU A 98 -26.87 -7.28 3.03
C LEU A 98 -28.13 -6.60 2.49
N ASP A 99 -29.09 -7.43 2.09
CA ASP A 99 -30.46 -7.05 1.74
C ASP A 99 -30.66 -6.15 0.50
N ASN A 100 -30.51 -6.74 -0.70
CA ASN A 100 -31.24 -6.44 -1.95
C ASN A 100 -31.62 -4.97 -2.30
N LYS A 101 -30.92 -3.96 -1.80
CA LYS A 101 -31.10 -2.55 -2.17
C LYS A 101 -29.75 -1.98 -2.57
N VAL A 102 -29.48 -2.09 -3.86
CA VAL A 102 -28.36 -1.38 -4.50
C VAL A 102 -28.82 0.06 -4.72
N SER A 103 -28.30 1.00 -3.92
CA SER A 103 -28.36 2.43 -4.27
C SER A 103 -26.99 2.92 -4.73
N GLU A 104 -26.97 3.27 -6.01
CA GLU A 104 -26.04 4.10 -6.78
C GLU A 104 -24.56 3.72 -6.89
N VAL A 105 -24.29 3.12 -8.06
CA VAL A 105 -23.20 3.37 -9.01
C VAL A 105 -21.81 3.55 -8.40
N THR A 106 -21.05 2.46 -8.31
CA THR A 106 -19.59 2.56 -8.18
C THR A 106 -18.92 1.55 -9.10
N LEU A 107 -17.95 2.05 -9.88
CA LEU A 107 -17.25 1.35 -10.95
C LEU A 107 -16.63 0.03 -10.45
N LYS A 108 -17.02 -1.07 -11.12
CA LYS A 108 -16.33 -2.36 -11.02
C LYS A 108 -14.92 -2.24 -11.60
N TRP A 109 -13.91 -2.30 -10.74
CA TRP A 109 -12.63 -2.88 -11.12
C TRP A 109 -12.62 -4.32 -10.64
N VAL A 110 -12.90 -5.23 -11.56
CA VAL A 110 -12.55 -6.64 -11.41
C VAL A 110 -11.06 -6.71 -11.70
N LEU A 111 -10.23 -6.79 -10.67
CA LEU A 111 -8.86 -7.27 -10.83
C LEU A 111 -8.64 -8.41 -9.84
N VAL A 112 -8.78 -9.61 -10.41
CA VAL A 112 -8.12 -10.84 -10.00
C VAL A 112 -6.62 -10.57 -9.98
N TRP A 113 -5.99 -10.69 -8.82
CA TRP A 113 -4.59 -11.11 -8.64
C TRP A 113 -4.48 -11.82 -7.30
#